data_AF-A0A3D1R2L5-F1
#
_entry.id   AF-A0A3D1R2L5-F1
#
_cell.length_a   1.000
_cell.length_b   1.000
_cell.length_c   1.000
_cell.angle_alpha   90.00
_cell.angle_beta   90.00
_cell.angle_gamma   90.00
#
_symmetry.space_group_name_H-M   'P 1'
#
loop_
_entity.id
_entity.type
_entity.pdbx_description
1 polymer ?
#
loop_
_entity_poly.entity_id
_entity_poly.type
_entity_poly.pdbx_seq_one_letter_code
_entity_poly.pdbx_strand_id
1 'polypeptide(L)'
;MKTERTYLRDAHGRYVFFHGVNVGGGSKVPASIAQNGVPSYVGRPFAREEAAEHFRRLQQMGFSAVRLLVLWEGLEPSEPGRYDRAYIDYVREMVELAGDHGLYVLLDMHQDIFSRHLMVRLNDRPKHGKPGSLENTLFALLPPYSESVQGDGAPRWALEACLPEKDLSSPNWGTPRILGGLDEPALFNIYNLFARLTAGQPAQPGSIDWIVAFLKEKPAPFPPNESTDLLPFTNWSVAHALSLDVARAYACFFAGNEVFPGLKKDGKPVEELLQQAYAGAWAALASRVADLPNVLGYDLMNEPSGNFLILAAAAAMKGGGVDAVRGALAALAGQELGEQLFDLITDLRVLPPDTEPETLRLYGLDKLDAAAALALNYGFDENHLRPFYERVGKAILAVDPEAIFFFESSTSAQNLFGRALGGIGGQWEVAMRRPELPQVVYAPHHYQDIYPFIGFNQAPRPITATQIRYRDLVPALEHAARAASGSLGNPPVLFGEFGTYFN
;
A
#
# COMPACT_ATOMS: atom_id res chain seq x y z
N MET A 1 -10.22 17.24 -22.33
CA MET A 1 -9.37 18.14 -21.51
C MET A 1 -7.95 18.09 -22.06
N LYS A 2 -7.08 19.08 -21.83
CA LYS A 2 -5.64 19.00 -22.16
C LYS A 2 -4.77 19.61 -21.07
N THR A 3 -3.53 19.14 -20.94
CA THR A 3 -2.53 19.77 -20.06
C THR A 3 -1.86 20.94 -20.80
N GLU A 4 -1.83 22.13 -20.20
CA GLU A 4 -1.11 23.28 -20.73
C GLU A 4 -0.43 24.04 -19.59
N ARG A 5 0.90 24.19 -19.67
CA ARG A 5 1.72 24.72 -18.58
C ARG A 5 1.43 23.92 -17.30
N THR A 6 1.07 24.60 -16.22
CA THR A 6 0.70 24.02 -14.92
C THR A 6 -0.82 23.89 -14.73
N TYR A 7 -1.62 23.93 -15.80
CA TYR A 7 -3.08 23.90 -15.73
C TYR A 7 -3.69 22.81 -16.61
N LEU A 8 -4.92 22.42 -16.25
CA LEU A 8 -5.82 21.69 -17.14
C LEU A 8 -6.68 22.70 -17.90
N ARG A 9 -6.75 22.54 -19.22
CA ARG A 9 -7.50 23.41 -20.14
C ARG A 9 -8.56 22.63 -20.90
N ASP A 10 -9.78 23.14 -20.91
CA ASP A 10 -10.88 22.50 -21.62
C ASP A 10 -10.94 22.87 -23.10
N ALA A 11 -11.90 22.27 -23.83
CA ALA A 11 -12.09 22.51 -25.26
C ALA A 11 -12.56 23.94 -25.60
N HIS A 12 -13.07 24.70 -24.62
CA HIS A 12 -13.45 26.12 -24.77
C HIS A 12 -12.28 27.05 -24.46
N GLY A 13 -11.13 26.50 -24.09
CA GLY A 13 -9.93 27.25 -23.79
C GLY A 13 -9.87 27.80 -22.36
N ARG A 14 -10.73 27.35 -21.45
CA ARG A 14 -10.76 27.77 -20.04
C ARG A 14 -9.79 26.92 -19.22
N TYR A 15 -9.12 27.53 -18.24
CA TYR A 15 -8.40 26.77 -17.21
C TYR A 15 -9.38 26.29 -16.14
N VAL A 16 -9.30 25.01 -15.79
CA VAL A 16 -10.28 24.34 -14.93
C VAL A 16 -9.60 23.90 -13.63
N PHE A 17 -10.31 24.13 -12.52
CA PHE A 17 -9.93 23.71 -11.18
C PHE A 17 -10.98 22.71 -10.69
N PHE A 18 -10.51 21.56 -10.21
CA PHE A 18 -11.38 20.48 -9.77
C PHE A 18 -11.42 20.43 -8.25
N HIS A 19 -12.64 20.38 -7.71
CA HIS A 19 -12.89 19.99 -6.33
C HIS A 19 -13.77 18.75 -6.36
N GLY A 20 -13.35 17.71 -5.67
CA GLY A 20 -13.99 16.40 -5.74
C GLY A 20 -13.81 15.57 -4.49
N VAL A 21 -14.26 14.33 -4.57
CA VAL A 21 -14.13 13.31 -3.51
C VAL A 21 -13.73 11.97 -4.11
N ASN A 22 -13.08 11.13 -3.30
CA ASN A 22 -12.81 9.73 -3.62
C ASN A 22 -14.11 8.91 -3.46
N VAL A 23 -14.40 8.06 -4.45
CA VAL A 23 -15.62 7.26 -4.55
C VAL A 23 -15.21 5.83 -4.90
N GLY A 24 -15.22 4.88 -3.96
CA GLY A 24 -15.26 5.06 -2.52
C GLY A 24 -14.57 3.87 -1.84
N GLY A 25 -14.26 3.98 -0.55
CA GLY A 25 -13.54 2.93 0.18
C GLY A 25 -14.25 1.55 0.19
N GLY A 26 -15.57 1.52 -0.05
CA GLY A 26 -16.32 0.27 -0.23
C GLY A 26 -15.86 -0.57 -1.44
N SER A 27 -15.14 0.03 -2.39
CA SER A 27 -14.55 -0.68 -3.53
C SER A 27 -13.34 -1.53 -3.19
N LYS A 28 -12.70 -1.36 -2.03
CA LYS A 28 -11.47 -2.09 -1.66
C LYS A 28 -11.68 -3.60 -1.48
N VAL A 29 -12.93 -4.03 -1.28
CA VAL A 29 -13.31 -5.44 -1.14
C VAL A 29 -14.41 -5.82 -2.13
N PRO A 30 -14.41 -7.08 -2.62
CA PRO A 30 -15.41 -7.51 -3.58
C PRO A 30 -16.84 -7.41 -3.03
N ALA A 31 -17.82 -7.26 -3.93
CA ALA A 31 -19.23 -7.33 -3.57
C ALA A 31 -19.65 -8.77 -3.26
N SER A 32 -19.06 -9.74 -3.97
CA SER A 32 -19.31 -11.15 -3.76
C SER A 32 -18.12 -12.00 -4.17
N ILE A 33 -18.05 -13.24 -3.67
CA ILE A 33 -17.07 -14.24 -4.08
C ILE A 33 -17.85 -15.49 -4.50
N ALA A 34 -17.63 -15.95 -5.73
CA ALA A 34 -18.28 -17.14 -6.25
C ALA A 34 -17.76 -18.42 -5.56
N GLN A 35 -18.48 -19.54 -5.69
CA GLN A 35 -18.09 -20.82 -5.07
C GLN A 35 -16.69 -21.30 -5.48
N ASN A 36 -16.23 -20.94 -6.69
CA ASN A 36 -14.90 -21.25 -7.19
C ASN A 36 -13.83 -20.26 -6.70
N GLY A 37 -14.16 -19.34 -5.79
CA GLY A 37 -13.24 -18.36 -5.22
C GLY A 37 -13.02 -17.09 -6.04
N VAL A 38 -13.62 -16.97 -7.24
CA VAL A 38 -13.45 -15.79 -8.10
C VAL A 38 -14.28 -14.62 -7.53
N PRO A 39 -13.65 -13.47 -7.19
CA PRO A 39 -14.37 -12.31 -6.70
C PRO A 39 -15.09 -11.57 -7.84
N SER A 40 -16.17 -10.87 -7.50
CA SER A 40 -16.78 -9.86 -8.38
C SER A 40 -16.92 -8.52 -7.67
N TYR A 41 -16.58 -7.46 -8.39
CA TYR A 41 -16.65 -6.07 -7.94
C TYR A 41 -17.85 -5.31 -8.53
N VAL A 42 -18.70 -5.98 -9.32
CA VAL A 42 -19.95 -5.39 -9.82
C VAL A 42 -20.81 -4.96 -8.63
N GLY A 43 -21.27 -3.70 -8.63
CA GLY A 43 -21.99 -3.09 -7.52
C GLY A 43 -21.11 -2.45 -6.44
N ARG A 44 -19.80 -2.27 -6.69
CA ARG A 44 -18.90 -1.42 -5.89
C ARG A 44 -18.54 -0.15 -6.66
N PRO A 45 -18.62 1.05 -6.06
CA PRO A 45 -18.74 1.30 -4.61
C PRO A 45 -20.17 1.19 -4.05
N PHE A 46 -21.20 1.21 -4.90
CA PHE A 46 -22.61 1.11 -4.51
C PHE A 46 -23.45 0.45 -5.60
N ALA A 47 -24.68 0.05 -5.28
CA ALA A 47 -25.58 -0.52 -6.27
C ALA A 47 -25.88 0.49 -7.39
N ARG A 48 -26.10 -0.02 -8.61
CA ARG A 48 -26.34 0.82 -9.80
C ARG A 48 -27.53 1.77 -9.59
N GLU A 49 -28.57 1.29 -8.92
CA GLU A 49 -29.82 2.03 -8.69
C GLU A 49 -29.63 3.22 -7.74
N GLU A 50 -28.58 3.19 -6.91
CA GLU A 50 -28.25 4.23 -5.94
C GLU A 50 -27.31 5.31 -6.53
N ALA A 51 -26.64 4.99 -7.64
CA ALA A 51 -25.58 5.81 -8.23
C ALA A 51 -26.04 7.23 -8.58
N ALA A 52 -27.19 7.37 -9.24
CA ALA A 52 -27.75 8.68 -9.59
C ALA A 52 -28.02 9.54 -8.35
N GLU A 53 -28.49 8.94 -7.25
CA GLU A 53 -28.73 9.68 -6.01
C GLU A 53 -27.42 10.13 -5.36
N HIS A 54 -26.39 9.28 -5.36
CA HIS A 54 -25.06 9.63 -4.85
C HIS A 54 -24.41 10.76 -5.67
N PHE A 55 -24.37 10.64 -7.00
CA PHE A 55 -23.78 11.66 -7.86
C PHE A 55 -24.55 12.99 -7.82
N ARG A 56 -25.88 12.94 -7.78
CA ARG A 56 -26.70 14.15 -7.56
C ARG A 56 -26.37 14.83 -6.22
N ARG A 57 -26.16 14.07 -5.14
CA ARG A 57 -25.77 14.63 -3.84
C ARG A 57 -24.41 15.33 -3.92
N LEU A 58 -23.41 14.71 -4.56
CA LEU A 58 -22.08 15.31 -4.74
C LEU A 58 -22.14 16.59 -5.57
N GLN A 59 -22.91 16.59 -6.65
CA GLN A 59 -23.13 17.79 -7.46
C GLN A 59 -23.81 18.91 -6.65
N GLN A 60 -24.80 18.59 -5.82
CA GLN A 60 -25.49 19.57 -4.97
C GLN A 60 -24.58 20.16 -3.88
N MET A 61 -23.54 19.43 -3.48
CA MET A 61 -22.49 19.94 -2.58
C MET A 61 -21.47 20.85 -3.30
N GLY A 62 -21.55 20.95 -4.63
CA GLY A 62 -20.68 21.80 -5.45
C GLY A 62 -19.41 21.11 -5.95
N PHE A 63 -19.29 19.79 -5.80
CA PHE A 63 -18.19 19.04 -6.40
C PHE A 63 -18.33 18.97 -7.93
N SER A 64 -17.19 19.01 -8.62
CA SER A 64 -17.09 18.96 -10.09
C SER A 64 -16.37 17.71 -10.60
N ALA A 65 -15.80 16.90 -9.70
CA ALA A 65 -15.14 15.66 -10.05
C ALA A 65 -15.27 14.59 -8.97
N VAL A 66 -15.05 13.34 -9.35
CA VAL A 66 -14.86 12.19 -8.46
C VAL A 66 -13.60 11.43 -8.87
N ARG A 67 -12.84 10.94 -7.89
CA ARG A 67 -11.78 9.93 -8.10
C ARG A 67 -12.39 8.56 -7.83
N LEU A 68 -12.71 7.83 -8.90
CA LEU A 68 -13.42 6.55 -8.87
C LEU A 68 -12.41 5.42 -8.72
N LEU A 69 -12.47 4.73 -7.58
CA LEU A 69 -11.58 3.62 -7.26
C LEU A 69 -11.95 2.39 -8.11
N VAL A 70 -10.96 1.88 -8.83
CA VAL A 70 -11.01 0.64 -9.62
C VAL A 70 -9.87 -0.26 -9.17
N LEU A 71 -10.13 -1.56 -9.03
CA LEU A 71 -9.17 -2.51 -8.47
C LEU A 71 -8.67 -3.41 -9.59
N TRP A 72 -7.36 -3.69 -9.63
CA TRP A 72 -6.80 -4.63 -10.60
C TRP A 72 -7.43 -6.03 -10.45
N GLU A 73 -7.67 -6.50 -9.22
CA GLU A 73 -8.42 -7.74 -8.96
C GLU A 73 -9.85 -7.67 -9.52
N GLY A 74 -10.48 -6.50 -9.53
CA GLY A 74 -11.80 -6.34 -10.15
C GLY A 74 -11.75 -6.50 -11.66
N LEU A 75 -10.73 -5.96 -12.32
CA LEU A 75 -10.60 -6.02 -13.78
C LEU A 75 -10.14 -7.40 -14.28
N GLU A 76 -9.27 -8.08 -13.54
CA GLU A 76 -8.59 -9.32 -13.95
C GLU A 76 -8.55 -10.36 -12.79
N PRO A 77 -9.73 -10.84 -12.33
CA PRO A 77 -9.85 -11.53 -11.02
C PRO A 77 -9.29 -12.95 -10.97
N SER A 78 -9.12 -13.61 -12.12
CA SER A 78 -8.88 -15.06 -12.18
C SER A 78 -7.51 -15.44 -12.69
N GLU A 79 -7.11 -14.91 -13.84
CA GLU A 79 -5.84 -15.20 -14.49
C GLU A 79 -5.46 -14.08 -15.47
N PRO A 80 -4.17 -13.95 -15.84
CA PRO A 80 -3.71 -12.96 -16.82
C PRO A 80 -4.48 -13.05 -18.15
N GLY A 81 -4.92 -11.91 -18.66
CA GLY A 81 -5.68 -11.74 -19.91
C GLY A 81 -7.17 -12.08 -19.79
N ARG A 82 -7.66 -12.54 -18.63
CA ARG A 82 -9.07 -12.90 -18.44
C ARG A 82 -9.82 -11.82 -17.67
N TYR A 83 -10.27 -10.83 -18.42
CA TYR A 83 -10.95 -9.66 -17.86
C TYR A 83 -12.41 -9.93 -17.46
N ASP A 84 -12.83 -9.36 -16.32
CA ASP A 84 -14.23 -9.30 -15.94
C ASP A 84 -14.94 -8.19 -16.72
N ARG A 85 -15.54 -8.58 -17.86
CA ARG A 85 -16.28 -7.65 -18.72
C ARG A 85 -17.48 -7.03 -18.02
N ALA A 86 -18.14 -7.77 -17.12
CA ALA A 86 -19.30 -7.24 -16.40
C ALA A 86 -18.88 -6.13 -15.44
N TYR A 87 -17.73 -6.27 -14.77
CA TYR A 87 -17.19 -5.20 -13.94
C TYR A 87 -16.73 -4.00 -14.78
N ILE A 88 -16.03 -4.22 -15.89
CA ILE A 88 -15.62 -3.15 -16.82
C ILE A 88 -16.85 -2.37 -17.34
N ASP A 89 -17.92 -3.07 -17.72
CA ASP A 89 -19.18 -2.45 -18.15
C ASP A 89 -19.83 -1.65 -17.00
N TYR A 90 -19.85 -2.21 -15.79
CA TYR A 90 -20.34 -1.51 -14.60
C TYR A 90 -19.54 -0.22 -14.31
N VAL A 91 -18.20 -0.24 -14.43
CA VAL A 91 -17.38 0.98 -14.25
C VAL A 91 -17.75 2.02 -15.28
N ARG A 92 -17.93 1.63 -16.55
CA ARG A 92 -18.41 2.56 -17.59
C ARG A 92 -19.76 3.18 -17.23
N GLU A 93 -20.73 2.37 -16.78
CA GLU A 93 -22.04 2.90 -16.36
C GLU A 93 -21.91 3.92 -15.23
N MET A 94 -20.99 3.71 -14.27
CA MET A 94 -20.73 4.70 -13.21
C MET A 94 -20.14 5.99 -13.79
N VAL A 95 -19.25 5.90 -14.79
CA VAL A 95 -18.70 7.09 -15.47
C VAL A 95 -19.79 7.83 -16.24
N GLU A 96 -20.67 7.14 -16.97
CA GLU A 96 -21.79 7.74 -17.69
C GLU A 96 -22.74 8.47 -16.73
N LEU A 97 -23.15 7.82 -15.64
CA LEU A 97 -24.03 8.41 -14.64
C LEU A 97 -23.40 9.61 -13.92
N ALA A 98 -22.10 9.57 -13.63
CA ALA A 98 -21.39 10.74 -13.10
C ALA A 98 -21.43 11.91 -14.10
N GLY A 99 -21.24 11.62 -15.40
CA GLY A 99 -21.30 12.59 -16.49
C GLY A 99 -22.68 13.24 -16.65
N ASP A 100 -23.76 12.47 -16.52
CA ASP A 100 -25.15 12.97 -16.53
C ASP A 100 -25.41 13.99 -15.41
N HIS A 101 -24.64 13.91 -14.32
CA HIS A 101 -24.65 14.85 -13.21
C HIS A 101 -23.55 15.92 -13.27
N GLY A 102 -22.87 16.06 -14.41
CA GLY A 102 -21.86 17.10 -14.63
C GLY A 102 -20.55 16.89 -13.86
N LEU A 103 -20.29 15.64 -13.42
CA LEU A 103 -19.06 15.28 -12.72
C LEU A 103 -18.04 14.68 -13.70
N TYR A 104 -16.81 15.16 -13.62
CA TYR A 104 -15.67 14.51 -14.23
C TYR A 104 -15.20 13.31 -13.40
N VAL A 105 -14.67 12.27 -14.05
CA VAL A 105 -14.20 11.05 -13.37
C VAL A 105 -12.72 10.85 -13.61
N LEU A 106 -11.93 10.88 -12.55
CA LEU A 106 -10.57 10.36 -12.53
C LEU A 106 -10.65 8.88 -12.17
N LEU A 107 -10.22 7.99 -13.07
CA LEU A 107 -10.17 6.56 -12.79
C LEU A 107 -8.87 6.26 -12.06
N ASP A 108 -8.96 5.64 -10.89
CA ASP A 108 -7.82 5.33 -10.03
C ASP A 108 -7.65 3.81 -9.90
N MET A 109 -6.48 3.29 -10.31
CA MET A 109 -6.14 1.89 -10.06
C MET A 109 -5.63 1.74 -8.64
N HIS A 110 -6.60 1.58 -7.75
CA HIS A 110 -6.40 1.63 -6.33
C HIS A 110 -5.74 0.37 -5.79
N GLN A 111 -4.93 0.55 -4.76
CA GLN A 111 -4.34 -0.50 -3.95
C GLN A 111 -3.89 0.07 -2.61
N ASP A 112 -4.02 -0.73 -1.54
CA ASP A 112 -3.28 -0.60 -0.29
C ASP A 112 -2.63 -1.94 0.03
N ILE A 113 -1.39 -1.96 0.55
CA ILE A 113 -0.68 -3.20 0.91
C ILE A 113 -0.70 -4.22 -0.26
N PHE A 114 -0.65 -3.74 -1.51
CA PHE A 114 -0.57 -4.54 -2.73
C PHE A 114 -1.77 -5.45 -3.06
N SER A 115 -2.33 -6.20 -2.12
CA SER A 115 -3.41 -7.18 -2.34
C SER A 115 -4.18 -7.48 -1.07
N ARG A 116 -5.49 -7.75 -1.19
CA ARG A 116 -6.34 -8.18 -0.05
C ARG A 116 -5.97 -9.53 0.55
N HIS A 117 -5.15 -10.32 -0.16
CA HIS A 117 -4.67 -11.60 0.35
C HIS A 117 -3.46 -11.43 1.28
N LEU A 118 -2.85 -10.23 1.34
CA LEU A 118 -1.98 -9.81 2.42
C LEU A 118 -2.87 -9.28 3.54
N MET A 119 -3.15 -10.13 4.52
CA MET A 119 -4.14 -9.87 5.56
C MET A 119 -3.73 -10.44 6.91
N VAL A 120 -4.25 -9.85 7.98
CA VAL A 120 -4.19 -10.35 9.35
C VAL A 120 -5.59 -10.39 9.94
N ARG A 121 -5.94 -11.52 10.58
CA ARG A 121 -7.20 -11.73 11.29
C ARG A 121 -7.07 -11.20 12.71
N LEU A 122 -8.15 -10.59 13.22
CA LEU A 122 -8.17 -9.94 14.52
C LEU A 122 -9.42 -10.31 15.31
N ASN A 123 -9.25 -10.35 16.62
CA ASN A 123 -10.32 -10.31 17.60
C ASN A 123 -10.45 -8.86 18.09
N ASP A 124 -11.50 -8.17 17.65
CA ASP A 124 -11.81 -6.78 18.03
C ASP A 124 -12.15 -6.61 19.52
N ARG A 125 -12.45 -7.72 20.22
CA ARG A 125 -12.85 -7.75 21.63
C ARG A 125 -12.13 -8.89 22.38
N PRO A 126 -10.80 -8.81 22.51
CA PRO A 126 -10.05 -9.83 23.22
C PRO A 126 -10.41 -9.80 24.72
N LYS A 127 -10.31 -10.97 25.36
CA LYS A 127 -10.70 -11.14 26.78
C LYS A 127 -9.79 -10.42 27.77
N HIS A 128 -8.59 -10.04 27.34
CA HIS A 128 -7.54 -9.48 28.19
C HIS A 128 -7.20 -8.05 27.79
N GLY A 129 -6.84 -7.25 28.80
CA GLY A 129 -6.42 -5.86 28.64
C GLY A 129 -7.52 -4.88 28.25
N LYS A 130 -7.10 -3.65 27.99
CA LYS A 130 -7.94 -2.57 27.44
C LYS A 130 -7.38 -2.14 26.07
N PRO A 131 -8.21 -1.60 25.16
CA PRO A 131 -7.72 -1.04 23.90
C PRO A 131 -6.50 -0.12 24.12
N GLY A 132 -5.43 -0.37 23.35
CA GLY A 132 -4.15 0.34 23.47
C GLY A 132 -3.14 -0.26 24.45
N SER A 133 -3.50 -1.27 25.26
CA SER A 133 -2.54 -2.05 26.07
C SER A 133 -1.86 -3.15 25.25
N LEU A 134 -0.65 -3.57 25.67
CA LEU A 134 0.09 -4.63 24.98
C LEU A 134 -0.63 -5.98 25.07
N GLU A 135 -1.17 -6.32 26.24
CA GLU A 135 -1.89 -7.58 26.40
C GLU A 135 -3.15 -7.60 25.52
N ASN A 136 -3.90 -6.51 25.46
CA ASN A 136 -5.05 -6.41 24.53
C ASN A 136 -4.62 -6.57 23.08
N THR A 137 -3.51 -5.92 22.70
CA THR A 137 -2.94 -6.02 21.35
C THR A 137 -2.57 -7.46 21.00
N LEU A 138 -1.86 -8.16 21.87
CA LEU A 138 -1.41 -9.52 21.62
C LEU A 138 -2.59 -10.50 21.58
N PHE A 139 -3.52 -10.40 22.53
CA PHE A 139 -4.72 -11.23 22.52
C PHE A 139 -5.66 -10.91 21.35
N ALA A 140 -5.62 -9.70 20.78
CA ALA A 140 -6.34 -9.38 19.55
C ALA A 140 -5.82 -10.18 18.33
N LEU A 141 -4.60 -10.71 18.38
CA LEU A 141 -4.05 -11.58 17.33
C LEU A 141 -4.47 -13.05 17.48
N LEU A 142 -5.19 -13.40 18.56
CA LEU A 142 -5.65 -14.75 18.87
C LEU A 142 -7.15 -14.94 18.53
N PRO A 143 -7.58 -16.17 18.21
CA PRO A 143 -9.00 -16.46 17.97
C PRO A 143 -9.85 -16.32 19.25
N PRO A 144 -11.19 -16.21 19.14
CA PRO A 144 -11.96 -16.18 17.90
C PRO A 144 -11.78 -14.87 17.14
N TYR A 145 -11.57 -14.96 15.83
CA TYR A 145 -11.44 -13.80 14.96
C TYR A 145 -12.82 -13.24 14.62
N SER A 146 -12.96 -11.93 14.73
CA SER A 146 -14.17 -11.18 14.38
C SER A 146 -13.97 -10.27 13.17
N GLU A 147 -12.73 -9.84 12.92
CA GLU A 147 -12.39 -8.86 11.89
C GLU A 147 -11.10 -9.24 11.16
N SER A 148 -10.77 -8.48 10.11
CA SER A 148 -9.46 -8.55 9.46
C SER A 148 -8.97 -7.19 9.01
N VAL A 149 -7.66 -6.99 9.13
CA VAL A 149 -6.93 -5.90 8.46
C VAL A 149 -6.29 -6.51 7.23
N GLN A 150 -6.55 -5.94 6.06
CA GLN A 150 -6.11 -6.47 4.78
C GLN A 150 -5.81 -5.35 3.80
N GLY A 151 -4.99 -5.64 2.80
CA GLY A 151 -4.81 -4.77 1.64
C GLY A 151 -5.97 -4.82 0.65
N ASP A 152 -5.69 -4.32 -0.55
CA ASP A 152 -6.50 -4.42 -1.76
C ASP A 152 -5.64 -4.14 -3.00
N GLY A 153 -6.23 -4.21 -4.19
CA GLY A 153 -5.52 -3.95 -5.45
C GLY A 153 -5.29 -5.20 -6.27
N ALA A 154 -4.11 -5.83 -6.15
CA ALA A 154 -3.69 -6.93 -7.01
C ALA A 154 -4.49 -8.23 -6.76
N PRO A 155 -4.81 -8.98 -7.83
CA PRO A 155 -5.49 -10.26 -7.72
C PRO A 155 -4.63 -11.32 -7.05
N ARG A 156 -5.28 -12.35 -6.47
CA ARG A 156 -4.60 -13.48 -5.82
C ARG A 156 -3.49 -14.09 -6.65
N TRP A 157 -3.75 -14.33 -7.94
CA TRP A 157 -2.80 -14.99 -8.83
C TRP A 157 -1.50 -14.16 -9.02
N ALA A 158 -1.59 -12.82 -8.93
CA ALA A 158 -0.44 -11.93 -9.01
C ALA A 158 0.41 -12.02 -7.74
N LEU A 159 -0.25 -12.06 -6.56
CA LEU A 159 0.45 -12.25 -5.29
C LEU A 159 1.12 -13.62 -5.21
N GLU A 160 0.44 -14.69 -5.63
CA GLU A 160 1.01 -16.06 -5.68
C GLU A 160 2.18 -16.16 -6.67
N ALA A 161 2.22 -15.34 -7.72
CA ALA A 161 3.36 -15.27 -8.62
C ALA A 161 4.57 -14.61 -7.95
N CYS A 162 4.36 -13.62 -7.07
CA CYS A 162 5.42 -12.96 -6.32
C CYS A 162 5.89 -13.72 -5.08
N LEU A 163 4.98 -14.45 -4.43
CA LEU A 163 5.24 -15.18 -3.20
C LEU A 163 4.93 -16.68 -3.38
N PRO A 164 5.58 -17.38 -4.34
CA PRO A 164 5.26 -18.78 -4.64
C PRO A 164 5.54 -19.74 -3.48
N GLU A 165 6.35 -19.33 -2.51
CA GLU A 165 6.60 -20.09 -1.29
C GLU A 165 5.38 -20.14 -0.35
N LYS A 166 4.51 -19.13 -0.42
CA LYS A 166 3.40 -18.94 0.52
C LYS A 166 2.18 -19.80 0.16
N ASP A 167 1.62 -20.46 1.16
CA ASP A 167 0.33 -21.12 1.05
C ASP A 167 -0.79 -20.18 1.55
N LEU A 168 -1.33 -19.38 0.64
CA LEU A 168 -2.45 -18.48 0.92
C LEU A 168 -3.79 -19.22 1.20
N SER A 169 -3.82 -20.56 1.11
CA SER A 169 -4.98 -21.40 1.44
C SER A 169 -4.85 -22.08 2.81
N SER A 170 -3.70 -21.94 3.46
CA SER A 170 -3.44 -22.48 4.78
C SER A 170 -4.49 -22.03 5.79
N PRO A 171 -4.92 -22.90 6.72
CA PRO A 171 -5.79 -22.49 7.84
C PRO A 171 -5.12 -21.47 8.77
N ASN A 172 -3.78 -21.43 8.76
CA ASN A 172 -2.96 -20.45 9.48
C ASN A 172 -2.82 -19.12 8.73
N TRP A 173 -3.28 -19.01 7.48
CA TRP A 173 -3.20 -17.76 6.74
C TRP A 173 -4.00 -16.65 7.44
N GLY A 174 -3.41 -15.47 7.55
CA GLY A 174 -3.94 -14.37 8.35
C GLY A 174 -3.66 -14.47 9.85
N THR A 175 -3.04 -15.54 10.34
CA THR A 175 -2.39 -15.53 11.67
C THR A 175 -1.00 -14.88 11.51
N PRO A 176 -0.58 -13.93 12.36
CA PRO A 176 0.77 -13.38 12.27
C PRO A 176 1.86 -14.40 12.61
N ARG A 177 2.92 -14.45 11.79
CA ARG A 177 4.05 -15.38 11.91
C ARG A 177 4.71 -15.33 13.29
N ILE A 178 4.75 -14.14 13.89
CA ILE A 178 5.32 -13.92 15.22
C ILE A 178 4.70 -14.89 16.27
N LEU A 179 3.40 -15.19 16.17
CA LEU A 179 2.69 -16.04 17.14
C LEU A 179 3.19 -17.49 17.17
N GLY A 180 3.60 -18.04 16.02
CA GLY A 180 4.07 -19.42 15.92
C GLY A 180 5.36 -19.64 16.70
N GLY A 181 6.19 -18.61 16.83
CA GLY A 181 7.48 -18.70 17.49
C GLY A 181 7.54 -18.17 18.93
N LEU A 182 6.54 -17.40 19.38
CA LEU A 182 6.64 -16.66 20.65
C LEU A 182 6.83 -17.58 21.87
N ASP A 183 7.93 -17.38 22.58
CA ASP A 183 8.24 -17.96 23.88
C ASP A 183 8.32 -16.84 24.95
N GLU A 184 8.59 -17.23 26.20
CA GLU A 184 8.65 -16.28 27.32
C GLU A 184 9.73 -15.18 27.12
N PRO A 185 10.98 -15.49 26.71
CA PRO A 185 11.97 -14.47 26.39
C PRO A 185 11.54 -13.51 25.26
N ALA A 186 10.98 -14.04 24.15
CA ALA A 186 10.56 -13.20 23.03
C ALA A 186 9.41 -12.26 23.42
N LEU A 187 8.45 -12.74 24.23
CA LEU A 187 7.39 -11.88 24.78
C LEU A 187 7.94 -10.78 25.69
N PHE A 188 8.97 -11.08 26.48
CA PHE A 188 9.62 -10.07 27.32
C PHE A 188 10.33 -9.00 26.48
N ASN A 189 10.95 -9.38 25.35
CA ASN A 189 11.54 -8.42 24.42
C ASN A 189 10.47 -7.50 23.79
N ILE A 190 9.37 -8.08 23.29
CA ILE A 190 8.23 -7.30 22.78
C ILE A 190 7.65 -6.38 23.85
N TYR A 191 7.58 -6.85 25.09
CA TYR A 191 7.15 -6.05 26.22
C TYR A 191 8.04 -4.82 26.42
N ASN A 192 9.35 -5.02 26.46
CA ASN A 192 10.31 -3.92 26.61
C ASN A 192 10.29 -2.95 25.42
N LEU A 193 10.16 -3.47 24.20
CA LEU A 193 9.96 -2.68 22.99
C LEU A 193 8.70 -1.80 23.10
N PHE A 194 7.57 -2.39 23.50
CA PHE A 194 6.31 -1.65 23.68
C PHE A 194 6.45 -0.55 24.74
N ALA A 195 7.09 -0.84 25.87
CA ALA A 195 7.34 0.17 26.92
C ALA A 195 8.19 1.34 26.40
N ARG A 196 9.25 1.05 25.62
CA ARG A 196 10.08 2.08 24.95
C ARG A 196 9.26 2.94 23.98
N LEU A 197 8.46 2.31 23.12
CA LEU A 197 7.68 3.00 22.07
C LEU A 197 6.54 3.86 22.62
N THR A 198 5.95 3.45 23.75
CA THR A 198 4.80 4.14 24.35
C THR A 198 5.16 5.09 25.49
N ALA A 199 6.45 5.31 25.74
CA ALA A 199 6.97 6.05 26.90
C ALA A 199 6.38 5.57 28.26
N GLY A 200 5.95 4.31 28.32
CA GLY A 200 5.37 3.67 29.50
C GLY A 200 6.44 3.16 30.47
N GLN A 201 6.07 2.93 31.73
CA GLN A 201 6.95 2.22 32.66
C GLN A 201 6.93 0.71 32.36
N PRO A 202 8.08 0.01 32.48
CA PRO A 202 8.12 -1.44 32.38
C PRO A 202 7.32 -2.12 33.50
N ALA A 203 6.89 -3.36 33.26
CA ALA A 203 5.90 -4.08 34.04
C ALA A 203 6.42 -4.45 35.42
N GLN A 204 5.53 -4.35 36.41
CA GLN A 204 5.73 -4.94 37.73
C GLN A 204 5.51 -6.47 37.64
N PRO A 205 6.25 -7.32 38.37
CA PRO A 205 6.14 -8.78 38.26
C PRO A 205 4.73 -9.38 38.44
N GLY A 206 3.83 -8.70 39.18
CA GLY A 206 2.42 -9.08 39.35
C GLY A 206 1.49 -8.71 38.17
N SER A 207 2.02 -8.13 37.10
CA SER A 207 1.28 -7.76 35.87
C SER A 207 1.55 -8.72 34.70
N ILE A 208 2.04 -9.93 34.99
CA ILE A 208 2.54 -10.92 34.01
C ILE A 208 1.62 -12.16 33.90
N ASP A 209 0.54 -12.26 34.70
CA ASP A 209 -0.40 -13.39 34.63
C ASP A 209 -1.01 -13.59 33.23
N TRP A 210 -1.21 -12.48 32.51
CA TRP A 210 -1.68 -12.52 31.13
C TRP A 210 -0.64 -13.11 30.17
N ILE A 211 0.66 -13.05 30.45
CA ILE A 211 1.72 -13.67 29.64
C ILE A 211 1.59 -15.19 29.73
N VAL A 212 1.39 -15.73 30.93
CA VAL A 212 1.17 -17.18 31.11
C VAL A 212 -0.13 -17.62 30.42
N ALA A 213 -1.20 -16.81 30.50
CA ALA A 213 -2.44 -17.08 29.79
C ALA A 213 -2.23 -17.05 28.26
N PHE A 214 -1.55 -16.03 27.75
CA PHE A 214 -1.26 -15.86 26.34
C PHE A 214 -0.41 -17.03 25.80
N LEU A 215 0.65 -17.42 26.51
CA LEU A 215 1.50 -18.56 26.11
C LEU A 215 0.73 -19.89 26.06
N LYS A 216 -0.35 -20.03 26.83
CA LYS A 216 -1.24 -21.20 26.77
C LYS A 216 -2.26 -21.13 25.64
N GLU A 217 -2.70 -19.94 25.27
CA GLU A 217 -3.74 -19.72 24.25
C GLU A 217 -3.19 -19.53 22.84
N LYS A 218 -1.92 -19.11 22.70
CA LYS A 218 -1.28 -18.90 21.40
C LYS A 218 -1.28 -20.20 20.57
N PRO A 219 -1.29 -20.11 19.23
CA PRO A 219 -1.19 -21.28 18.38
C PRO A 219 0.11 -22.05 18.61
N ALA A 220 0.06 -23.35 18.30
CA ALA A 220 1.26 -24.16 18.14
C ALA A 220 2.14 -23.58 17.01
N PRO A 221 3.46 -23.86 17.01
CA PRO A 221 4.32 -23.45 15.91
C PRO A 221 3.82 -23.97 14.57
N PHE A 222 3.91 -23.13 13.55
CA PHE A 222 3.54 -23.44 12.17
C PHE A 222 4.63 -22.94 11.22
N PRO A 223 4.76 -23.53 10.01
CA PRO A 223 5.74 -23.10 9.02
C PRO A 223 5.59 -21.61 8.63
N PRO A 224 6.69 -20.86 8.45
CA PRO A 224 6.67 -19.44 8.05
C PRO A 224 5.90 -19.15 6.76
N ASN A 225 5.79 -20.15 5.88
CA ASN A 225 5.15 -20.02 4.59
C ASN A 225 3.64 -20.32 4.61
N GLU A 226 3.12 -20.87 5.71
CA GLU A 226 1.69 -21.07 5.95
C GLU A 226 1.00 -19.85 6.58
N SER A 227 1.72 -18.73 6.70
CA SER A 227 1.37 -17.57 7.51
C SER A 227 1.84 -16.27 6.86
N THR A 228 1.30 -15.14 7.32
CA THR A 228 1.78 -13.80 6.95
C THR A 228 2.68 -13.21 8.02
N ASP A 229 3.55 -12.25 7.68
CA ASP A 229 4.20 -11.37 8.64
C ASP A 229 3.57 -9.98 8.80
N LEU A 230 2.44 -9.76 8.13
CA LEU A 230 1.67 -8.53 8.29
C LEU A 230 1.17 -8.41 9.74
N LEU A 231 1.37 -7.21 10.30
CA LEU A 231 0.88 -6.83 11.62
C LEU A 231 -0.15 -5.70 11.47
N PRO A 232 -1.19 -5.66 12.34
CA PRO A 232 -2.30 -4.72 12.23
C PRO A 232 -1.93 -3.33 12.78
N PHE A 233 -0.83 -2.74 12.30
CA PHE A 233 -0.46 -1.40 12.67
C PHE A 233 -1.51 -0.41 12.19
N THR A 234 -1.88 0.53 13.05
CA THR A 234 -2.87 1.56 12.69
C THR A 234 -2.33 2.46 11.57
N ASN A 235 -1.02 2.66 11.51
CA ASN A 235 -0.35 3.34 10.41
C ASN A 235 0.03 2.33 9.31
N TRP A 236 -0.61 2.44 8.15
CA TRP A 236 -0.36 1.59 7.00
C TRP A 236 1.09 1.65 6.50
N SER A 237 1.73 2.83 6.50
CA SER A 237 3.13 2.97 6.08
C SER A 237 4.08 2.16 6.99
N VAL A 238 3.74 1.96 8.26
CA VAL A 238 4.49 1.07 9.17
C VAL A 238 4.28 -0.40 8.78
N ALA A 239 3.05 -0.79 8.44
CA ALA A 239 2.77 -2.14 7.95
C ALA A 239 3.53 -2.45 6.65
N HIS A 240 3.62 -1.49 5.73
CA HIS A 240 4.48 -1.58 4.53
C HIS A 240 5.96 -1.76 4.89
N ALA A 241 6.46 -0.99 5.86
CA ALA A 241 7.87 -1.00 6.21
C ALA A 241 8.34 -2.25 6.97
N LEU A 242 7.44 -2.90 7.69
CA LEU A 242 7.77 -4.02 8.59
C LEU A 242 7.25 -5.37 8.11
N SER A 243 6.63 -5.46 6.94
CA SER A 243 6.24 -6.74 6.33
C SER A 243 7.20 -7.09 5.20
N LEU A 244 7.94 -8.19 5.37
CA LEU A 244 8.76 -8.75 4.30
C LEU A 244 7.89 -9.27 3.16
N ASP A 245 6.71 -9.83 3.46
CA ASP A 245 5.77 -10.30 2.44
C ASP A 245 5.32 -9.15 1.51
N VAL A 246 5.02 -7.98 2.07
CA VAL A 246 4.65 -6.76 1.32
C VAL A 246 5.83 -6.24 0.50
N ALA A 247 7.00 -6.04 1.12
CA ALA A 247 8.17 -5.53 0.42
C ALA A 247 8.60 -6.46 -0.73
N ARG A 248 8.51 -7.78 -0.54
CA ARG A 248 8.75 -8.77 -1.60
C ARG A 248 7.75 -8.65 -2.74
N ALA A 249 6.46 -8.47 -2.46
CA ALA A 249 5.43 -8.33 -3.49
C ALA A 249 5.71 -7.10 -4.39
N TYR A 250 6.03 -5.95 -3.80
CA TYR A 250 6.40 -4.75 -4.57
C TYR A 250 7.72 -4.91 -5.32
N ALA A 251 8.76 -5.47 -4.69
CA ALA A 251 10.05 -5.68 -5.35
C ALA A 251 9.92 -6.64 -6.53
N CYS A 252 9.13 -7.71 -6.39
CA CYS A 252 8.79 -8.62 -7.46
C CYS A 252 8.07 -7.93 -8.63
N PHE A 253 7.10 -7.05 -8.33
CA PHE A 253 6.31 -6.34 -9.34
C PHE A 253 7.12 -5.30 -10.12
N PHE A 254 7.98 -4.54 -9.43
CA PHE A 254 8.71 -3.42 -10.03
C PHE A 254 10.11 -3.75 -10.52
N ALA A 255 10.78 -4.74 -9.90
CA ALA A 255 12.19 -5.04 -10.13
C ALA A 255 12.52 -6.53 -10.00
N GLY A 256 11.53 -7.41 -10.23
CA GLY A 256 11.67 -8.85 -10.07
C GLY A 256 12.78 -9.46 -10.93
N ASN A 257 13.08 -8.89 -12.10
CA ASN A 257 14.16 -9.35 -12.97
C ASN A 257 15.55 -9.15 -12.34
N GLU A 258 15.72 -8.10 -11.53
CA GLU A 258 16.99 -7.76 -10.89
C GLU A 258 17.08 -8.39 -9.51
N VAL A 259 16.02 -8.28 -8.71
CA VAL A 259 15.99 -8.69 -7.29
C VAL A 259 15.74 -10.19 -7.14
N PHE A 260 15.00 -10.79 -8.08
CA PHE A 260 14.65 -12.21 -8.09
C PHE A 260 14.84 -12.83 -9.49
N PRO A 261 16.05 -12.81 -10.07
CA PRO A 261 16.29 -13.18 -11.48
C PRO A 261 15.85 -14.61 -11.86
N GLY A 262 15.68 -15.49 -10.88
CA GLY A 262 15.18 -16.87 -11.05
C GLY A 262 13.67 -17.06 -10.79
N LEU A 263 12.93 -15.99 -10.51
CA LEU A 263 11.50 -16.04 -10.21
C LEU A 263 10.70 -15.96 -11.51
N LYS A 264 10.04 -17.08 -11.84
CA LYS A 264 9.28 -17.26 -13.08
C LYS A 264 7.92 -17.88 -12.79
N LYS A 265 6.92 -17.46 -13.54
CA LYS A 265 5.59 -18.09 -13.60
C LYS A 265 5.33 -18.50 -15.05
N ASP A 266 5.00 -19.77 -15.27
CA ASP A 266 4.77 -20.34 -16.61
C ASP A 266 5.92 -20.07 -17.61
N GLY A 267 7.15 -20.14 -17.11
CA GLY A 267 8.37 -19.93 -17.89
C GLY A 267 8.73 -18.47 -18.18
N LYS A 268 7.87 -17.51 -17.84
CA LYS A 268 8.11 -16.07 -18.02
C LYS A 268 8.65 -15.42 -16.74
N PRO A 269 9.55 -14.43 -16.83
CA PRO A 269 9.92 -13.63 -15.68
C PRO A 269 8.69 -12.97 -15.05
N VAL A 270 8.58 -13.02 -13.72
CA VAL A 270 7.35 -12.58 -13.03
C VAL A 270 7.11 -11.07 -13.22
N GLU A 271 8.15 -10.24 -13.15
CA GLU A 271 8.02 -8.79 -13.38
C GLU A 271 7.36 -8.48 -14.73
N GLU A 272 7.83 -9.13 -15.81
CA GLU A 272 7.29 -8.93 -17.15
C GLU A 272 5.83 -9.37 -17.25
N LEU A 273 5.50 -10.54 -16.66
CA LEU A 273 4.14 -11.07 -16.63
C LEU A 273 3.20 -10.10 -15.92
N LEU A 274 3.57 -9.62 -14.74
CA LEU A 274 2.72 -8.78 -13.90
C LEU A 274 2.52 -7.40 -14.51
N GLN A 275 3.59 -6.74 -14.96
CA GLN A 275 3.45 -5.42 -15.57
C GLN A 275 2.75 -5.47 -16.92
N GLN A 276 2.87 -6.57 -17.69
CA GLN A 276 2.08 -6.76 -18.91
C GLN A 276 0.59 -6.94 -18.59
N ALA A 277 0.26 -7.74 -17.58
CA ALA A 277 -1.11 -7.98 -17.18
C ALA A 277 -1.77 -6.70 -16.63
N TYR A 278 -1.08 -5.98 -15.75
CA TYR A 278 -1.52 -4.69 -15.20
C TYR A 278 -1.77 -3.65 -16.31
N ALA A 279 -0.82 -3.48 -17.25
CA ALA A 279 -0.98 -2.58 -18.39
C ALA A 279 -2.13 -3.03 -19.33
N GLY A 280 -2.33 -4.33 -19.49
CA GLY A 280 -3.44 -4.91 -20.24
C GLY A 280 -4.80 -4.64 -19.60
N ALA A 281 -4.91 -4.78 -18.27
CA ALA A 281 -6.11 -4.45 -17.52
C ALA A 281 -6.48 -2.96 -17.66
N TRP A 282 -5.48 -2.07 -17.58
CA TRP A 282 -5.65 -0.66 -17.87
C TRP A 282 -6.15 -0.39 -19.29
N ALA A 283 -5.52 -1.00 -20.30
CA ALA A 283 -5.95 -0.85 -21.69
C ALA A 283 -7.37 -1.39 -21.92
N ALA A 284 -7.75 -2.49 -21.27
CA ALA A 284 -9.09 -3.05 -21.33
C ALA A 284 -10.14 -2.06 -20.79
N LEU A 285 -9.88 -1.45 -19.63
CA LEU A 285 -10.76 -0.42 -19.06
C LEU A 285 -10.78 0.84 -19.93
N ALA A 286 -9.63 1.39 -20.30
CA ALA A 286 -9.51 2.60 -21.10
C ALA A 286 -10.24 2.47 -22.45
N SER A 287 -10.11 1.31 -23.13
CA SER A 287 -10.83 1.03 -24.37
C SER A 287 -12.35 1.11 -24.24
N ARG A 288 -12.87 0.95 -23.01
CA ARG A 288 -14.29 0.98 -22.71
C ARG A 288 -14.79 2.35 -22.26
N VAL A 289 -13.91 3.29 -21.90
CA VAL A 289 -14.32 4.62 -21.38
C VAL A 289 -13.78 5.80 -22.19
N ALA A 290 -12.82 5.58 -23.10
CA ALA A 290 -12.13 6.65 -23.82
C ALA A 290 -13.05 7.57 -24.66
N ASP A 291 -14.20 7.08 -25.09
CA ASP A 291 -15.21 7.87 -25.81
C ASP A 291 -16.02 8.82 -24.91
N LEU A 292 -15.96 8.65 -23.59
CA LEU A 292 -16.73 9.43 -22.63
C LEU A 292 -16.04 10.77 -22.32
N PRO A 293 -16.70 11.92 -22.61
CA PRO A 293 -16.06 13.24 -22.51
C PRO A 293 -15.79 13.70 -21.08
N ASN A 294 -16.40 13.04 -20.09
CA ASN A 294 -16.23 13.34 -18.67
C ASN A 294 -15.14 12.48 -18.01
N VAL A 295 -14.44 11.60 -18.73
CA VAL A 295 -13.21 10.99 -18.23
C VAL A 295 -12.15 12.09 -18.12
N LEU A 296 -11.70 12.36 -16.90
CA LEU A 296 -10.67 13.34 -16.60
C LEU A 296 -9.27 12.81 -16.97
N GLY A 297 -9.04 11.52 -16.73
CA GLY A 297 -7.78 10.84 -16.96
C GLY A 297 -7.69 9.53 -16.18
N TYR A 298 -6.48 8.98 -16.17
CA TYR A 298 -6.15 7.69 -15.57
C TYR A 298 -5.04 7.90 -14.53
N ASP A 299 -5.35 7.67 -13.26
CA ASP A 299 -4.43 7.68 -12.13
C ASP A 299 -3.79 6.31 -11.99
N LEU A 300 -2.55 6.21 -12.49
CA LEU A 300 -1.98 4.96 -12.97
C LEU A 300 -1.76 3.91 -11.87
N MET A 301 -1.51 4.36 -10.63
CA MET A 301 -1.37 3.50 -9.46
C MET A 301 -1.44 4.34 -8.18
N ASN A 302 -2.38 4.01 -7.30
CA ASN A 302 -2.47 4.61 -5.97
C ASN A 302 -1.25 4.29 -5.10
N GLU A 303 -0.66 5.29 -4.46
CA GLU A 303 0.38 5.20 -3.43
C GLU A 303 1.41 4.06 -3.61
N PRO A 304 2.16 4.02 -4.73
CA PRO A 304 3.12 2.94 -4.97
C PRO A 304 4.12 2.82 -3.82
N SER A 305 4.36 1.63 -3.27
CA SER A 305 5.31 1.50 -2.16
C SER A 305 6.76 1.46 -2.65
N GLY A 306 7.55 2.41 -2.18
CA GLY A 306 9.00 2.51 -2.42
C GLY A 306 9.83 2.15 -1.19
N ASN A 307 9.24 1.48 -0.19
CA ASN A 307 9.91 1.15 1.05
C ASN A 307 10.43 -0.29 1.03
N PHE A 308 11.75 -0.44 0.88
CA PHE A 308 12.44 -1.73 0.81
C PHE A 308 13.42 -1.94 1.95
N LEU A 309 13.26 -1.22 3.07
CA LEU A 309 14.15 -1.32 4.23
C LEU A 309 14.18 -2.75 4.82
N ILE A 310 13.02 -3.37 4.98
CA ILE A 310 12.95 -4.74 5.50
C ILE A 310 13.53 -5.77 4.52
N LEU A 311 13.38 -5.53 3.21
CA LEU A 311 13.98 -6.38 2.19
C LEU A 311 15.50 -6.23 2.16
N ALA A 312 16.02 -5.01 2.34
CA ALA A 312 17.44 -4.74 2.52
C ALA A 312 17.99 -5.41 3.79
N ALA A 313 17.25 -5.36 4.90
CA ALA A 313 17.58 -6.08 6.12
C ALA A 313 17.64 -7.60 5.89
N ALA A 314 16.68 -8.16 5.15
CA ALA A 314 16.68 -9.58 4.79
C ALA A 314 17.85 -9.94 3.84
N ALA A 315 18.20 -9.06 2.91
CA ALA A 315 19.37 -9.21 2.04
C ALA A 315 20.67 -9.24 2.84
N ALA A 316 20.81 -8.34 3.82
CA ALA A 316 21.96 -8.29 4.71
C ALA A 316 22.04 -9.55 5.60
N MET A 317 20.90 -10.01 6.14
CA MET A 317 20.81 -11.26 6.91
C MET A 317 21.31 -12.45 6.08
N LYS A 318 20.86 -12.56 4.82
CA LYS A 318 21.33 -13.60 3.88
C LYS A 318 22.83 -13.54 3.60
N GLY A 319 23.40 -12.34 3.49
CA GLY A 319 24.80 -12.14 3.11
C GLY A 319 25.81 -12.23 4.25
N GLY A 320 25.41 -11.89 5.48
CA GLY A 320 26.34 -11.77 6.61
C GLY A 320 25.72 -11.95 7.99
N GLY A 321 24.53 -12.54 8.08
CA GLY A 321 23.84 -12.80 9.34
C GLY A 321 23.38 -11.52 10.05
N VAL A 322 23.06 -11.66 11.34
CA VAL A 322 22.38 -10.61 12.12
C VAL A 322 23.22 -9.34 12.26
N ASP A 323 24.55 -9.45 12.34
CA ASP A 323 25.45 -8.29 12.45
C ASP A 323 25.44 -7.43 11.18
N ALA A 324 25.32 -8.07 10.01
CA ALA A 324 25.21 -7.35 8.74
C ALA A 324 23.90 -6.54 8.65
N VAL A 325 22.81 -7.03 9.26
CA VAL A 325 21.52 -6.32 9.31
C VAL A 325 21.68 -4.97 10.01
N ARG A 326 22.33 -4.95 11.17
CA ARG A 326 22.59 -3.73 11.94
C ARG A 326 23.37 -2.71 11.12
N GLY A 327 24.44 -3.16 10.46
CA GLY A 327 25.25 -2.30 9.58
C GLY A 327 24.47 -1.74 8.39
N ALA A 328 23.65 -2.56 7.74
CA ALA A 328 22.83 -2.14 6.60
C ALA A 328 21.76 -1.11 7.00
N LEU A 329 21.04 -1.34 8.11
CA LEU A 329 20.05 -0.41 8.63
C LEU A 329 20.68 0.92 9.06
N ALA A 330 21.84 0.88 9.74
CA ALA A 330 22.58 2.08 10.11
C ALA A 330 23.08 2.86 8.87
N ALA A 331 23.45 2.18 7.79
CA ALA A 331 23.85 2.82 6.54
C ALA A 331 22.67 3.50 5.83
N LEU A 332 21.48 2.88 5.85
CA LEU A 332 20.29 3.40 5.16
C LEU A 332 19.58 4.50 5.95
N ALA A 333 19.45 4.33 7.27
CA ALA A 333 18.66 5.19 8.15
C ALA A 333 19.49 6.12 9.05
N GLY A 334 20.83 5.98 9.05
CA GLY A 334 21.70 6.62 10.04
C GLY A 334 21.82 5.78 11.32
N GLN A 335 22.83 6.06 12.15
CA GLN A 335 23.18 5.26 13.33
C GLN A 335 22.02 5.10 14.33
N GLU A 336 21.45 6.21 14.81
CA GLU A 336 20.42 6.17 15.86
C GLU A 336 19.12 5.50 15.39
N LEU A 337 18.61 5.88 14.21
CA LEU A 337 17.40 5.30 13.66
C LEU A 337 17.62 3.85 13.19
N GLY A 338 18.78 3.55 12.62
CA GLY A 338 19.14 2.19 12.20
C GLY A 338 19.18 1.21 13.36
N GLU A 339 19.67 1.64 14.52
CA GLU A 339 19.63 0.86 15.77
C GLU A 339 18.19 0.62 16.26
N GLN A 340 17.35 1.66 16.25
CA GLN A 340 15.93 1.51 16.62
C GLN A 340 15.19 0.56 15.68
N LEU A 341 15.47 0.62 14.38
CA LEU A 341 14.91 -0.28 13.38
C LEU A 341 15.41 -1.71 13.55
N PHE A 342 16.70 -1.88 13.86
CA PHE A 342 17.29 -3.19 14.13
C PHE A 342 16.59 -3.87 15.31
N ASP A 343 16.46 -3.15 16.43
CA ASP A 343 15.76 -3.65 17.61
C ASP A 343 14.31 -4.03 17.28
N LEU A 344 13.58 -3.12 16.61
CA LEU A 344 12.20 -3.34 16.21
C LEU A 344 12.03 -4.59 15.33
N ILE A 345 12.84 -4.73 14.28
CA ILE A 345 12.77 -5.84 13.33
C ILE A 345 13.13 -7.18 13.99
N THR A 346 14.12 -7.17 14.88
CA THR A 346 14.59 -8.36 15.59
C THR A 346 13.60 -8.80 16.66
N ASP A 347 13.11 -7.87 17.48
CA ASP A 347 12.14 -8.15 18.55
C ASP A 347 10.78 -8.60 17.98
N LEU A 348 10.37 -8.05 16.83
CA LEU A 348 9.17 -8.51 16.11
C LEU A 348 9.39 -9.79 15.29
N ARG A 349 10.63 -10.29 15.22
CA ARG A 349 11.00 -11.54 14.52
C ARG A 349 10.54 -11.55 13.07
N VAL A 350 10.70 -10.41 12.39
CA VAL A 350 10.30 -10.26 10.99
C VAL A 350 11.28 -11.03 10.09
N LEU A 351 12.57 -11.02 10.41
CA LEU A 351 13.61 -11.70 9.62
C LEU A 351 13.68 -13.20 9.89
N PRO A 352 14.30 -14.00 8.98
CA PRO A 352 14.56 -15.40 9.24
C PRO A 352 15.47 -15.56 10.47
N PRO A 353 15.29 -16.63 11.27
CA PRO A 353 16.10 -16.87 12.47
C PRO A 353 17.56 -17.26 12.15
N ASP A 354 17.81 -17.78 10.96
CA ASP A 354 19.10 -18.27 10.49
C ASP A 354 19.22 -18.10 8.97
N THR A 355 20.36 -18.53 8.42
CA THR A 355 20.67 -18.48 7.00
C THR A 355 20.68 -19.86 6.34
N GLU A 356 20.07 -20.86 6.99
CA GLU A 356 19.99 -22.21 6.42
C GLU A 356 19.19 -22.18 5.11
N PRO A 357 19.59 -22.95 4.08
CA PRO A 357 18.94 -22.89 2.77
C PRO A 357 17.42 -23.12 2.82
N GLU A 358 16.97 -24.02 3.68
CA GLU A 358 15.54 -24.31 3.84
C GLU A 358 14.79 -23.14 4.51
N THR A 359 15.37 -22.52 5.53
CA THR A 359 14.80 -21.33 6.17
C THR A 359 14.68 -20.19 5.16
N LEU A 360 15.75 -19.92 4.40
CA LEU A 360 15.74 -18.90 3.35
C LEU A 360 14.68 -19.20 2.29
N ARG A 361 14.49 -20.45 1.89
CA ARG A 361 13.44 -20.86 0.94
C ARG A 361 12.03 -20.62 1.50
N LEU A 362 11.79 -20.92 2.77
CA LEU A 362 10.49 -20.70 3.43
C LEU A 362 10.16 -19.21 3.64
N TYR A 363 11.17 -18.35 3.70
CA TYR A 363 11.05 -16.89 3.67
C TYR A 363 11.14 -16.32 2.24
N GLY A 364 11.30 -17.19 1.23
CA GLY A 364 11.42 -16.86 -0.20
C GLY A 364 12.73 -16.14 -0.60
N LEU A 365 13.70 -16.07 0.29
CA LEU A 365 14.97 -15.33 0.12
C LEU A 365 16.03 -16.14 -0.65
N ASP A 366 15.76 -17.40 -0.98
CA ASP A 366 16.67 -18.31 -1.70
C ASP A 366 17.12 -17.73 -3.05
N LYS A 367 16.20 -17.08 -3.77
CA LYS A 367 16.45 -16.45 -5.09
C LYS A 367 16.80 -14.96 -5.04
N LEU A 368 16.90 -14.38 -3.84
CA LEU A 368 17.15 -12.95 -3.67
C LEU A 368 18.58 -12.58 -4.08
N ASP A 369 18.73 -11.63 -4.99
CA ASP A 369 19.99 -10.94 -5.20
C ASP A 369 20.15 -9.82 -4.16
N ALA A 370 21.16 -9.96 -3.30
CA ALA A 370 21.34 -9.06 -2.17
C ALA A 370 21.77 -7.64 -2.59
N ALA A 371 22.55 -7.51 -3.66
CA ALA A 371 23.01 -6.21 -4.13
C ALA A 371 21.86 -5.45 -4.80
N ALA A 372 21.07 -6.11 -5.63
CA ALA A 372 19.88 -5.53 -6.25
C ALA A 372 18.84 -5.12 -5.19
N ALA A 373 18.60 -5.96 -4.18
CA ALA A 373 17.67 -5.65 -3.09
C ALA A 373 18.09 -4.41 -2.27
N LEU A 374 19.40 -4.23 -2.03
CA LEU A 374 19.92 -3.03 -1.38
C LEU A 374 19.76 -1.80 -2.28
N ALA A 375 20.06 -1.95 -3.58
CA ALA A 375 19.98 -0.88 -4.58
C ALA A 375 18.56 -0.34 -4.78
N LEU A 376 17.51 -1.11 -4.48
CA LEU A 376 16.12 -0.63 -4.56
C LEU A 376 15.84 0.59 -3.69
N ASN A 377 16.58 0.82 -2.61
CA ASN A 377 16.39 2.00 -1.77
C ASN A 377 16.97 3.29 -2.40
N TYR A 378 17.54 3.19 -3.61
CA TYR A 378 18.27 4.25 -4.30
C TYR A 378 17.60 4.58 -5.63
N GLY A 379 16.94 5.75 -5.68
CA GLY A 379 16.31 6.22 -6.92
C GLY A 379 15.24 5.30 -7.50
N PHE A 380 14.50 4.59 -6.62
CA PHE A 380 13.41 3.69 -7.00
C PHE A 380 12.43 4.34 -7.99
N ASP A 381 12.02 5.57 -7.70
CA ASP A 381 11.06 6.31 -8.54
C ASP A 381 11.59 6.46 -9.96
N GLU A 382 12.87 6.82 -10.12
CA GLU A 382 13.48 7.05 -11.42
C GLU A 382 13.78 5.76 -12.17
N ASN A 383 14.24 4.72 -11.47
CA ASN A 383 14.76 3.49 -12.07
C ASN A 383 13.68 2.43 -12.33
N HIS A 384 12.59 2.43 -11.56
CA HIS A 384 11.54 1.39 -11.64
C HIS A 384 10.13 1.97 -11.80
N LEU A 385 9.76 2.99 -11.03
CA LEU A 385 8.40 3.52 -11.07
C LEU A 385 8.10 4.32 -12.35
N ARG A 386 9.01 5.21 -12.77
CA ARG A 386 8.86 5.99 -14.01
C ARG A 386 8.78 5.08 -15.25
N PRO A 387 9.68 4.09 -15.46
CA PRO A 387 9.54 3.13 -16.55
C PRO A 387 8.23 2.34 -16.52
N PHE A 388 7.74 1.98 -15.33
CA PHE A 388 6.44 1.34 -15.17
C PHE A 388 5.30 2.26 -15.65
N TYR A 389 5.27 3.53 -15.23
CA TYR A 389 4.27 4.49 -15.71
C TYR A 389 4.32 4.66 -17.23
N GLU A 390 5.51 4.73 -17.82
CA GLU A 390 5.67 4.83 -19.27
C GLU A 390 5.17 3.58 -19.99
N ARG A 391 5.35 2.39 -19.41
CA ARG A 391 4.82 1.12 -19.95
C ARG A 391 3.29 1.09 -19.92
N VAL A 392 2.69 1.42 -18.78
CA VAL A 392 1.23 1.46 -18.63
C VAL A 392 0.62 2.54 -19.52
N GLY A 393 1.21 3.74 -19.53
CA GLY A 393 0.76 4.86 -20.36
C GLY A 393 0.81 4.53 -21.85
N LYS A 394 1.84 3.82 -22.33
CA LYS A 394 1.89 3.33 -23.73
C LYS A 394 0.76 2.36 -24.07
N ALA A 395 0.38 1.48 -23.14
CA ALA A 395 -0.73 0.55 -23.35
C ALA A 395 -2.07 1.28 -23.43
N ILE A 396 -2.29 2.30 -22.59
CA ILE A 396 -3.48 3.16 -22.63
C ILE A 396 -3.50 4.00 -23.91
N LEU A 397 -2.38 4.63 -24.31
CA LEU A 397 -2.28 5.44 -25.52
C LEU A 397 -2.60 4.66 -26.81
N ALA A 398 -2.43 3.34 -26.80
CA ALA A 398 -2.80 2.49 -27.93
C ALA A 398 -4.32 2.44 -28.18
N VAL A 399 -5.14 2.77 -27.18
CA VAL A 399 -6.62 2.78 -27.24
C VAL A 399 -7.24 4.14 -26.98
N ASP A 400 -6.55 5.03 -26.27
CA ASP A 400 -6.93 6.41 -25.99
C ASP A 400 -5.74 7.37 -26.26
N PRO A 401 -5.60 7.87 -27.50
CA PRO A 401 -4.50 8.76 -27.87
C PRO A 401 -4.51 10.14 -27.19
N GLU A 402 -5.66 10.55 -26.63
CA GLU A 402 -5.84 11.85 -25.97
C GLU A 402 -5.85 11.73 -24.43
N ALA A 403 -5.46 10.56 -23.91
CA ALA A 403 -5.39 10.27 -22.48
C ALA A 403 -4.56 11.32 -21.71
N ILE A 404 -5.01 11.60 -20.48
CA ILE A 404 -4.26 12.37 -19.48
C ILE A 404 -3.87 11.40 -18.36
N PHE A 405 -2.58 11.36 -18.05
CA PHE A 405 -2.02 10.44 -17.06
C PHE A 405 -1.79 11.16 -15.73
N PHE A 406 -2.47 10.69 -14.70
CA PHE A 406 -2.20 11.08 -13.33
C PHE A 406 -1.18 10.08 -12.77
N PHE A 407 -0.16 10.60 -12.11
CA PHE A 407 0.90 9.77 -11.55
C PHE A 407 1.32 10.29 -10.18
N GLU A 408 1.63 9.34 -9.30
CA GLU A 408 2.04 9.60 -7.93
C GLU A 408 3.54 9.31 -7.75
N SER A 409 4.17 9.92 -6.74
CA SER A 409 5.50 9.49 -6.28
C SER A 409 5.36 8.31 -5.32
N SER A 410 6.41 7.52 -5.11
CA SER A 410 6.30 6.39 -4.18
C SER A 410 6.17 6.83 -2.71
N THR A 411 5.55 5.97 -1.91
CA THR A 411 5.63 6.03 -0.44
C THR A 411 6.97 5.47 0.00
N SER A 412 7.93 6.37 0.22
CA SER A 412 9.31 6.02 0.62
C SER A 412 9.50 5.95 2.14
N ALA A 413 10.69 5.49 2.57
CA ALA A 413 11.11 5.56 3.95
C ALA A 413 11.09 7.00 4.52
N GLN A 414 11.31 8.04 3.70
CA GLN A 414 11.21 9.43 4.13
C GLN A 414 9.77 9.83 4.45
N ASN A 415 8.78 9.36 3.69
CA ASN A 415 7.37 9.61 4.02
C ASN A 415 7.00 9.00 5.37
N LEU A 416 7.64 7.89 5.76
CA LEU A 416 7.46 7.20 7.03
C LEU A 416 8.20 7.87 8.21
N PHE A 417 9.51 8.11 8.09
CA PHE A 417 10.35 8.59 9.20
C PHE A 417 10.56 10.10 9.20
N GLY A 418 10.32 10.76 8.07
CA GLY A 418 10.53 12.19 7.91
C GLY A 418 9.56 13.07 8.69
N ARG A 419 8.39 12.54 9.06
CA ARG A 419 7.42 13.25 9.92
C ARG A 419 7.48 12.85 11.39
N ALA A 420 7.89 11.62 11.71
CA ALA A 420 7.85 11.09 13.08
C ALA A 420 9.19 11.18 13.83
N LEU A 421 10.33 11.08 13.15
CA LEU A 421 11.66 10.94 13.77
C LEU A 421 12.71 11.91 13.22
N GLY A 422 12.29 13.04 12.62
CA GLY A 422 13.20 14.14 12.30
C GLY A 422 13.93 14.07 10.95
N GLY A 423 13.40 13.33 9.96
CA GLY A 423 13.91 13.42 8.58
C GLY A 423 15.14 12.56 8.32
N ILE A 424 14.99 11.51 7.51
CA ILE A 424 16.10 10.92 6.75
C ILE A 424 16.27 11.75 5.46
N GLY A 425 16.56 13.04 5.63
CA GLY A 425 16.90 13.88 4.48
C GLY A 425 18.25 13.44 3.91
N GLY A 426 18.29 13.04 2.64
CA GLY A 426 19.53 13.03 1.84
C GLY A 426 19.86 11.75 1.07
N GLN A 427 20.45 11.97 -0.10
CA GLN A 427 21.19 11.05 -0.99
C GLN A 427 20.47 9.85 -1.62
N TRP A 428 19.44 9.27 -1.00
CA TRP A 428 18.82 8.03 -1.46
C TRP A 428 17.58 8.24 -2.35
N GLU A 429 16.87 9.34 -2.11
CA GLU A 429 15.72 9.74 -2.93
C GLU A 429 16.17 10.53 -4.15
N VAL A 430 16.41 9.82 -5.24
CA VAL A 430 16.43 10.45 -6.56
C VAL A 430 14.98 10.56 -7.00
N ALA A 431 14.42 11.76 -6.84
CA ALA A 431 13.10 12.06 -7.38
C ALA A 431 13.08 11.73 -8.88
N MET A 432 12.05 11.03 -9.34
CA MET A 432 11.93 10.77 -10.77
C MET A 432 11.78 12.05 -11.56
N ARG A 433 12.22 11.96 -12.81
CA ARG A 433 11.87 12.91 -13.85
C ARG A 433 10.42 12.71 -14.28
N ARG A 434 9.89 13.70 -14.99
CA ARG A 434 8.59 13.60 -15.65
C ARG A 434 8.54 12.31 -16.51
N PRO A 435 7.52 11.45 -16.37
CA PRO A 435 7.30 10.35 -17.30
C PRO A 435 7.19 10.86 -18.75
N GLU A 436 7.77 10.12 -19.71
CA GLU A 436 7.72 10.45 -21.13
C GLU A 436 6.35 10.13 -21.76
N LEU A 437 5.31 10.81 -21.27
CA LEU A 437 3.93 10.71 -21.74
C LEU A 437 3.41 12.09 -22.21
N PRO A 438 2.52 12.15 -23.22
CA PRO A 438 2.11 13.41 -23.86
C PRO A 438 1.46 14.40 -22.89
N GLN A 439 0.58 13.90 -22.03
CA GLN A 439 -0.20 14.70 -21.09
C GLN A 439 -0.13 14.05 -19.71
N VAL A 440 0.47 14.76 -18.75
CA VAL A 440 0.64 14.24 -17.39
C VAL A 440 0.21 15.27 -16.35
N VAL A 441 -0.30 14.79 -15.23
CA VAL A 441 -0.67 15.55 -14.04
C VAL A 441 -0.01 14.86 -12.85
N TYR A 442 0.68 15.63 -12.01
CA TYR A 442 1.23 15.10 -10.77
C TYR A 442 0.13 15.03 -9.71
N ALA A 443 -0.06 13.85 -9.12
CA ALA A 443 -1.18 13.55 -8.22
C ALA A 443 -0.74 13.25 -6.78
N PRO A 444 -0.06 14.17 -6.06
CA PRO A 444 0.42 13.88 -4.71
C PRO A 444 -0.73 13.74 -3.72
N HIS A 445 -0.50 12.95 -2.67
CA HIS A 445 -1.40 12.87 -1.52
C HIS A 445 -0.89 13.72 -0.36
N HIS A 446 -1.80 14.19 0.47
CA HIS A 446 -1.45 14.86 1.72
C HIS A 446 -2.39 14.49 2.85
N TYR A 447 -1.90 13.65 3.75
CA TYR A 447 -2.61 13.34 4.99
C TYR A 447 -1.99 14.11 6.13
N GLN A 448 -2.82 14.78 6.92
CA GLN A 448 -2.38 15.42 8.15
C GLN A 448 -3.21 14.89 9.31
N ASP A 449 -2.53 14.50 10.39
CA ASP A 449 -3.13 13.92 11.62
C ASP A 449 -3.78 12.56 11.47
N ILE A 450 -3.62 11.93 10.31
CA ILE A 450 -3.87 10.52 10.14
C ILE A 450 -2.67 9.76 10.74
N TYR A 451 -2.93 9.00 11.81
CA TYR A 451 -1.99 8.10 12.50
C TYR A 451 -0.67 8.72 12.99
N PRO A 452 -0.70 9.75 13.86
CA PRO A 452 0.50 10.44 14.34
C PRO A 452 1.37 9.60 15.31
N PHE A 453 1.10 8.31 15.50
CA PHE A 453 1.80 7.46 16.46
C PHE A 453 2.18 6.11 15.87
N ILE A 454 3.38 5.64 16.22
CA ILE A 454 3.79 4.24 16.04
C ILE A 454 3.10 3.44 17.16
N GLY A 455 2.13 2.60 16.83
CA GLY A 455 1.41 1.82 17.83
C GLY A 455 0.33 0.90 17.25
N PHE A 456 -0.17 0.01 18.09
CA PHE A 456 -1.30 -0.85 17.79
C PHE A 456 -2.59 -0.23 18.31
N ASN A 457 -3.63 -0.19 17.46
CA ASN A 457 -5.00 0.17 17.82
C ASN A 457 -5.12 1.45 18.68
N GLN A 458 -4.47 2.55 18.26
CA GLN A 458 -4.46 3.83 18.98
C GLN A 458 -5.69 4.68 18.64
N ALA A 459 -6.22 5.40 19.62
CA ALA A 459 -7.34 6.33 19.40
C ALA A 459 -6.90 7.54 18.57
N PRO A 460 -7.78 8.10 17.70
CA PRO A 460 -7.47 9.32 16.97
C PRO A 460 -7.27 10.49 17.94
N ARG A 461 -6.34 11.40 17.63
CA ARG A 461 -6.09 12.57 18.46
C ARG A 461 -7.27 13.56 18.39
N PRO A 462 -7.61 14.27 19.48
CA PRO A 462 -8.56 15.37 19.39
C PRO A 462 -7.97 16.53 18.57
N ILE A 463 -8.82 17.17 17.74
CA ILE A 463 -8.49 18.41 17.05
C ILE A 463 -9.13 19.56 17.82
N THR A 464 -8.34 20.57 18.20
CA THR A 464 -8.87 21.70 18.99
C THR A 464 -9.63 22.69 18.10
N ALA A 465 -10.60 23.42 18.65
CA ALA A 465 -11.30 24.47 17.92
C ALA A 465 -10.35 25.53 17.34
N THR A 466 -9.23 25.81 18.04
CA THR A 466 -8.16 26.69 17.56
C THR A 466 -7.48 26.12 16.32
N GLN A 467 -7.15 24.83 16.31
CA GLN A 467 -6.58 24.16 15.14
C GLN A 467 -7.57 24.19 13.96
N ILE A 468 -8.86 23.96 14.18
CA ILE A 468 -9.87 24.04 13.11
C ILE A 468 -9.92 25.46 12.49
N ARG A 469 -9.83 26.51 13.32
CA ARG A 469 -10.00 27.90 12.85
C ARG A 469 -8.75 28.52 12.24
N TYR A 470 -7.57 28.18 12.74
CA TYR A 470 -6.34 28.95 12.48
C TYR A 470 -5.21 28.13 11.88
N ARG A 471 -5.40 26.83 11.66
CA ARG A 471 -4.35 26.03 11.06
C ARG A 471 -4.18 26.41 9.59
N ASP A 472 -2.95 26.75 9.25
CA ASP A 472 -2.52 26.94 7.88
C ASP A 472 -1.98 25.61 7.31
N LEU A 473 -2.62 25.15 6.24
CA LEU A 473 -2.22 23.94 5.50
C LEU A 473 -1.35 24.27 4.28
N VAL A 474 -1.24 25.55 3.90
CA VAL A 474 -0.57 25.97 2.66
C VAL A 474 0.87 25.48 2.60
N PRO A 475 1.73 25.68 3.62
CA PRO A 475 3.12 25.23 3.53
C PRO A 475 3.27 23.71 3.35
N ALA A 476 2.35 22.94 3.94
CA ALA A 476 2.38 21.48 3.86
C ALA A 476 1.93 20.99 2.47
N LEU A 477 0.91 21.62 1.89
CA LEU A 477 0.45 21.35 0.53
C LEU A 477 1.51 21.76 -0.50
N GLU A 478 2.13 22.94 -0.35
CA GLU A 478 3.24 23.37 -1.21
C GLU A 478 4.42 22.39 -1.14
N HIS A 479 4.73 21.87 0.05
CA HIS A 479 5.75 20.85 0.22
C HIS A 479 5.40 19.54 -0.51
N ALA A 480 4.17 19.04 -0.37
CA ALA A 480 3.72 17.84 -1.07
C ALA A 480 3.74 18.00 -2.60
N ALA A 481 3.46 19.21 -3.10
CA ALA A 481 3.51 19.54 -4.52
C ALA A 481 4.91 19.87 -5.06
N ARG A 482 5.96 19.93 -4.21
CA ARG A 482 7.29 20.44 -4.59
C ARG A 482 7.95 19.71 -5.75
N ALA A 483 7.66 18.42 -5.92
CA ALA A 483 8.23 17.61 -7.01
C ALA A 483 7.78 18.14 -8.38
N ALA A 484 6.56 18.70 -8.47
CA ALA A 484 6.03 19.29 -9.69
C ALA A 484 6.92 20.44 -10.18
N SER A 485 7.28 21.38 -9.30
CA SER A 485 8.11 22.53 -9.65
C SER A 485 9.61 22.22 -9.73
N GLY A 486 10.04 21.08 -9.19
CA GLY A 486 11.39 20.56 -9.24
C GLY A 486 11.63 19.60 -10.41
N SER A 487 11.68 18.29 -10.11
CA SER A 487 12.15 17.25 -11.03
C SER A 487 11.15 16.88 -12.14
N LEU A 488 9.86 17.20 -11.96
CA LEU A 488 8.80 16.75 -12.87
C LEU A 488 8.49 17.75 -14.01
N GLY A 489 9.20 18.88 -14.08
CA GLY A 489 9.08 19.80 -15.20
C GLY A 489 7.75 20.58 -15.25
N ASN A 490 7.25 21.01 -14.09
CA ASN A 490 6.06 21.86 -13.92
C ASN A 490 4.78 21.32 -14.57
N PRO A 491 4.38 20.04 -14.35
CA PRO A 491 3.06 19.58 -14.77
C PRO A 491 1.96 20.25 -13.94
N PRO A 492 0.69 20.21 -14.38
CA PRO A 492 -0.42 20.49 -13.48
C PRO A 492 -0.39 19.58 -12.25
N VAL A 493 -0.94 20.06 -11.14
CA VAL A 493 -1.05 19.32 -9.88
C VAL A 493 -2.52 19.20 -9.50
N LEU A 494 -2.94 17.99 -9.14
CA LEU A 494 -4.24 17.72 -8.53
C LEU A 494 -4.02 16.77 -7.36
N PHE A 495 -4.38 17.17 -6.14
CA PHE A 495 -4.23 16.28 -4.98
C PHE A 495 -5.23 15.12 -5.09
N GLY A 496 -4.75 13.90 -5.29
CA GLY A 496 -5.57 12.70 -5.46
C GLY A 496 -6.33 12.34 -4.18
N GLU A 497 -5.63 12.41 -3.05
CA GLU A 497 -6.18 12.22 -1.71
C GLU A 497 -5.65 13.23 -0.70
N PHE A 498 -6.56 13.73 0.12
CA PHE A 498 -6.25 14.42 1.35
C PHE A 498 -7.41 14.25 2.32
N GLY A 499 -7.12 14.18 3.61
CA GLY A 499 -8.14 13.95 4.62
C GLY A 499 -7.60 13.98 6.04
N THR A 500 -8.52 14.07 6.99
CA THR A 500 -8.24 13.97 8.43
C THR A 500 -9.46 13.38 9.14
N TYR A 501 -9.25 12.86 10.35
CA TYR A 501 -10.34 12.35 11.18
C TYR A 501 -11.28 13.49 11.59
N PHE A 502 -12.57 13.33 11.29
CA PHE A 502 -13.62 14.12 11.92
C PHE A 502 -14.09 13.36 13.16
N ASN A 503 -13.61 13.78 14.34
CA ASN A 503 -14.11 13.31 15.63
C ASN A 503 -15.20 14.24 16.17
#